data_AF-A0A2E6GEB8-F1
#
_entry.id   AF-A0A2E6GEB8-F1
#
_cell.length_a   1.000
_cell.length_b   1.000
_cell.length_c   1.000
_cell.angle_alpha   90.00
_cell.angle_beta   90.00
_cell.angle_gamma   90.00
#
_symmetry.space_group_name_H-M   'P 1'
#
loop_
_entity.id
_entity.type
_entity.pdbx_description
1 polymer ?
#
loop_
_entity_poly.entity_id
_entity_poly.type
_entity_poly.pdbx_seq_one_letter_code
_entity_poly.pdbx_strand_id
1 'polypeptide(L)'
;MKSFLILNTLIILIVFSFSCGDQGESGPKFGTGTLKQAVYNLNKAPSNPNSDTGTTGRVDRFVDLPLLLWPSFEYRRIPRVVEKDKVEHCLITESEGAQLQPGTKVEVIDEARCFYVRLNYKDGIPRSYTTTFAQIRVIETGEEGWTWSKAIEFDKE
;
A
#
# COMPACT_ATOMS: atom_id res chain seq x y z
N MET A 1 16.10 39.44 55.64
CA MET A 1 16.57 38.86 54.35
C MET A 1 15.77 37.61 54.01
N LYS A 2 14.51 37.74 53.53
CA LYS A 2 13.73 36.60 53.00
C LYS A 2 12.81 36.95 51.83
N SER A 3 12.78 38.21 51.38
CA SER A 3 11.78 38.69 50.41
C SER A 3 12.30 38.86 48.97
N PHE A 4 13.57 38.56 48.68
CA PHE A 4 14.15 38.75 47.34
C PHE A 4 14.29 37.46 46.50
N LEU A 5 13.95 36.29 47.06
CA LEU A 5 14.09 35.01 46.34
C LEU A 5 12.79 34.51 45.70
N ILE A 6 11.64 35.09 46.02
CA ILE A 6 10.32 34.62 45.54
C ILE A 6 9.93 35.32 44.23
N LEU A 7 10.48 36.50 43.94
CA LEU A 7 10.08 37.27 42.74
C LEU A 7 10.79 36.80 41.45
N ASN A 8 11.94 36.13 41.56
CA ASN A 8 12.71 35.64 40.41
C ASN A 8 12.33 34.22 39.95
N THR A 9 11.53 33.49 40.73
CA THR A 9 11.07 32.14 40.37
C THR A 9 9.78 32.13 39.56
N LEU A 10 8.99 33.21 39.59
CA LEU A 10 7.75 33.31 38.81
C LEU A 10 7.99 33.75 37.34
N ILE A 11 9.11 34.39 37.03
CA ILE A 11 9.40 34.89 35.68
C ILE A 11 9.87 33.78 34.73
N ILE A 12 10.37 32.66 35.26
CA ILE A 12 10.88 31.54 34.46
C ILE A 12 9.76 30.63 33.92
N LEU A 13 8.53 30.73 34.44
CA LEU A 13 7.40 29.89 34.02
C LEU A 13 6.56 30.46 32.86
N ILE A 14 6.81 31.70 32.42
CA ILE A 14 6.00 32.36 31.38
C ILE A 14 6.64 32.26 29.97
N VAL A 15 7.87 31.75 29.84
CA VAL A 15 8.63 31.77 28.57
C VAL A 15 8.53 30.47 27.76
N PHE A 16 7.70 29.50 28.16
CA PHE A 16 7.56 28.21 27.44
C PHE A 16 6.19 27.98 26.77
N SER A 17 5.47 29.06 26.42
CA SER A 17 4.14 28.98 25.79
C SER A 17 4.14 29.15 24.26
N PHE A 18 5.30 29.17 23.60
CA PHE A 18 5.40 29.21 22.15
C PHE A 18 6.49 28.26 21.66
N SER A 19 6.18 26.96 21.64
CA SER A 19 6.88 26.00 20.79
C SER A 19 5.91 25.53 19.73
N CYS A 20 6.17 26.01 18.51
CA CYS A 20 5.57 25.74 17.21
C CYS A 20 4.31 24.87 17.19
N GLY A 21 3.18 25.53 16.97
CA GLY A 21 2.18 25.00 16.06
C GLY A 21 2.80 24.93 14.66
N ASP A 22 3.25 23.73 14.30
CA ASP A 22 3.32 23.28 12.93
C ASP A 22 3.15 21.75 12.99
N GLN A 23 1.90 21.29 13.12
CA GLN A 23 1.57 19.95 12.65
C GLN A 23 1.53 19.99 11.12
N GLY A 24 2.67 20.34 10.53
CA GLY A 24 2.98 19.97 9.18
C GLY A 24 3.04 18.45 9.20
N GLU A 25 1.97 17.83 8.70
CA GLU A 25 1.88 16.42 8.41
C GLU A 25 3.06 16.07 7.50
N SER A 26 4.18 15.67 8.11
CA SER A 26 5.43 15.28 7.47
C SER A 26 5.39 13.81 7.05
N GLY A 27 4.18 13.29 6.83
CA GLY A 27 3.96 12.03 6.15
C GLY A 27 4.23 12.19 4.65
N PRO A 28 4.57 11.11 3.95
CA PRO A 28 4.65 11.14 2.50
C PRO A 28 3.27 11.52 1.95
N LYS A 29 3.20 12.53 1.07
CA LYS A 29 1.98 12.85 0.33
C LYS A 29 1.87 11.87 -0.82
N PHE A 30 1.16 10.76 -0.61
CA PHE A 30 0.97 9.74 -1.64
C PHE A 30 -0.14 10.11 -2.66
N GLY A 31 -0.94 11.13 -2.35
CA GLY A 31 -1.97 11.66 -3.24
C GLY A 31 -3.33 10.99 -3.11
N THR A 32 -4.27 11.47 -3.92
CA THR A 32 -5.65 10.94 -4.00
C THR A 32 -5.87 10.27 -5.34
N GLY A 33 -6.87 9.39 -5.41
CA GLY A 33 -7.22 8.71 -6.64
C GLY A 33 -8.57 8.03 -6.59
N THR A 34 -8.88 7.35 -7.69
CA THR A 34 -10.13 6.62 -7.88
C THR A 34 -9.83 5.13 -8.06
N LEU A 35 -10.61 4.28 -7.37
CA LEU A 35 -10.47 2.84 -7.50
C LEU A 35 -10.93 2.34 -8.87
N LYS A 36 -10.18 1.40 -9.43
CA LYS A 36 -10.51 0.67 -10.65
C LYS A 36 -10.20 -0.81 -10.49
N GLN A 37 -10.70 -1.61 -11.43
CA GLN A 37 -10.33 -3.02 -11.50
C GLN A 37 -8.82 -3.15 -11.72
N ALA A 38 -8.13 -3.84 -10.81
CA ALA A 38 -6.71 -4.13 -10.94
C ALA A 38 -6.52 -5.31 -11.89
N VAL A 39 -5.78 -5.09 -12.97
CA VAL A 39 -5.45 -6.11 -13.97
C VAL A 39 -3.97 -6.44 -13.89
N TYR A 40 -3.65 -7.72 -13.75
CA TYR A 40 -2.28 -8.23 -13.67
C TYR A 40 -1.92 -9.01 -14.94
N ASN A 41 -0.76 -8.69 -15.53
CA ASN A 41 -0.20 -9.45 -16.64
C ASN A 41 0.62 -10.63 -16.09
N LEU A 42 0.22 -11.86 -16.43
CA LEU A 42 0.91 -13.09 -16.00
C LEU A 42 2.24 -13.31 -16.72
N ASN A 43 2.55 -12.55 -17.76
CA ASN A 43 3.80 -12.68 -18.48
C ASN A 43 4.95 -12.04 -17.70
N LYS A 44 5.97 -12.85 -17.42
CA LYS A 44 7.13 -12.47 -16.61
C LYS A 44 8.10 -11.52 -17.35
N ALA A 45 7.94 -11.35 -18.66
CA ALA A 45 8.70 -10.45 -19.51
C ALA A 45 7.78 -9.85 -20.58
N PRO A 46 7.98 -8.58 -20.98
CA PRO A 46 7.29 -8.03 -22.14
C PRO A 46 7.61 -8.90 -23.37
N SER A 47 6.60 -9.20 -24.16
CA SER A 47 6.80 -9.82 -25.48
C SER A 47 7.74 -8.92 -26.28
N ASN A 48 8.93 -9.41 -26.62
CA ASN A 48 9.83 -8.68 -27.52
C ASN A 48 9.26 -8.82 -28.94
N PRO A 49 8.76 -7.75 -29.57
CA PRO A 49 8.17 -7.83 -30.91
C PRO A 49 9.19 -8.23 -31.98
N ASN A 50 10.49 -8.16 -31.68
CA ASN A 50 11.59 -8.48 -32.62
C ASN A 50 12.25 -9.85 -32.36
N SER A 51 11.61 -10.80 -31.66
CA SER A 51 12.21 -12.14 -31.54
C SER A 51 11.96 -12.97 -32.81
N ASP A 52 12.96 -13.02 -33.69
CA ASP A 52 12.99 -13.84 -34.93
C ASP A 52 12.97 -15.37 -34.70
N THR A 53 12.84 -15.83 -33.47
CA THR A 53 12.56 -17.24 -33.19
C THR A 53 11.08 -17.47 -33.42
N GLY A 54 10.74 -18.14 -34.53
CA GLY A 54 9.40 -18.53 -35.01
C GLY A 54 8.52 -19.37 -34.06
N THR A 55 8.69 -19.22 -32.74
CA THR A 55 7.66 -19.51 -31.75
C THR A 55 6.48 -18.56 -31.97
N THR A 56 5.40 -19.12 -32.50
CA THR A 56 4.03 -18.59 -32.46
C THR A 56 3.81 -17.70 -31.24
N GLY A 57 3.34 -16.47 -31.50
CA GLY A 57 3.29 -15.34 -30.56
C GLY A 57 2.95 -15.66 -29.12
N ARG A 58 3.73 -15.10 -28.19
CA ARG A 58 3.36 -15.03 -26.78
C ARG A 58 2.06 -14.23 -26.66
N VAL A 59 0.95 -14.91 -26.50
CA VAL A 59 -0.35 -14.27 -26.23
C VAL A 59 -0.30 -13.73 -24.80
N ASP A 60 -0.53 -12.42 -24.66
CA ASP A 60 -0.55 -11.84 -23.33
C ASP A 60 -1.72 -12.39 -22.51
N ARG A 61 -1.42 -12.88 -21.30
CA ARG A 61 -2.44 -13.39 -20.38
C ARG A 61 -2.64 -12.44 -19.22
N PHE A 62 -3.85 -11.93 -19.10
CA PHE A 62 -4.25 -11.03 -18.04
C PHE A 62 -5.21 -11.73 -17.08
N VAL A 63 -5.14 -11.35 -15.80
CA VAL A 63 -6.08 -11.76 -14.76
C VAL A 63 -6.52 -10.56 -13.97
N ASP A 64 -7.78 -10.57 -13.56
CA ASP A 64 -8.32 -9.58 -12.64
C ASP A 64 -7.95 -9.96 -11.21
N LEU A 65 -7.37 -9.01 -10.48
CA LEU A 65 -7.12 -9.14 -9.05
C LEU A 65 -8.39 -8.73 -8.28
N PRO A 66 -8.76 -9.43 -7.19
CA PRO A 66 -10.00 -9.12 -6.49
C PRO A 66 -9.93 -7.73 -5.86
N LEU A 67 -10.90 -6.88 -6.18
CA LEU A 67 -10.95 -5.50 -5.68
C LEU A 67 -11.51 -5.49 -4.24
N LEU A 68 -10.63 -5.73 -3.27
CA LEU A 68 -10.97 -5.84 -1.85
C LEU A 68 -10.15 -4.86 -1.01
N LEU A 69 -10.71 -4.54 0.17
CA LEU A 69 -10.06 -3.81 1.25
C LEU A 69 -9.70 -4.78 2.37
N TRP A 70 -8.41 -5.03 2.57
CA TRP A 70 -7.92 -5.89 3.64
C TRP A 70 -7.62 -5.05 4.89
N PRO A 71 -8.11 -5.40 6.08
CA PRO A 71 -7.83 -4.64 7.30
C PRO A 71 -6.35 -4.73 7.71
N SER A 72 -5.68 -5.82 7.36
CA SER A 72 -4.26 -6.05 7.61
C SER A 72 -3.71 -7.14 6.69
N PHE A 73 -2.40 -7.36 6.77
CA PHE A 73 -1.70 -8.45 6.09
C PHE A 73 -0.47 -8.86 6.91
N GLU A 74 0.17 -9.98 6.55
CA GLU A 74 1.41 -10.42 7.20
C GLU A 74 2.62 -10.29 6.27
N TYR A 75 3.72 -9.70 6.76
CA TYR A 75 5.02 -9.83 6.09
C TYR A 75 5.61 -11.22 6.35
N ARG A 76 5.77 -12.01 5.29
CA ARG A 76 6.33 -13.37 5.40
C ARG A 76 7.43 -13.61 4.39
N ARG A 77 8.59 -14.11 4.86
CA ARG A 77 9.69 -14.54 3.97
C ARG A 77 9.46 -15.96 3.48
N ILE A 78 9.15 -16.11 2.20
CA ILE A 78 8.85 -17.39 1.55
C ILE A 78 10.01 -17.77 0.63
N PRO A 79 10.48 -19.03 0.64
CA PRO A 79 11.50 -19.48 -0.31
C PRO A 79 10.98 -19.39 -1.75
N ARG A 80 11.83 -18.93 -2.67
CA ARG A 80 11.54 -19.06 -4.09
C ARG A 80 11.61 -20.54 -4.49
N VAL A 81 10.81 -20.94 -5.46
CA VAL A 81 10.74 -22.36 -5.90
C VAL A 81 12.08 -22.82 -6.50
N VAL A 82 12.80 -21.93 -7.17
CA VAL A 82 14.05 -22.24 -7.89
C VAL A 82 15.29 -21.81 -7.09
N GLU A 83 15.21 -20.68 -6.38
CA GLU A 83 16.33 -20.10 -5.64
C GLU A 83 16.19 -20.42 -4.15
N LYS A 84 17.29 -20.75 -3.46
CA LYS A 84 17.28 -20.98 -2.00
C LYS A 84 17.00 -19.71 -1.18
N ASP A 85 16.97 -18.57 -1.85
CA ASP A 85 16.71 -17.28 -1.22
C ASP A 85 15.25 -17.11 -0.85
N LYS A 86 15.03 -16.57 0.36
CA LYS A 86 13.70 -16.20 0.84
C LYS A 86 13.42 -14.75 0.50
N VAL A 87 12.31 -14.50 -0.17
CA VAL A 87 11.83 -13.15 -0.44
C VAL A 87 10.62 -12.82 0.39
N GLU A 88 10.51 -11.56 0.75
CA GLU A 88 9.39 -11.06 1.53
C GLU A 88 8.14 -10.94 0.67
N HIS A 89 7.03 -11.44 1.20
CA HIS A 89 5.69 -11.30 0.64
C HIS A 89 4.79 -10.55 1.62
N CYS A 90 3.84 -9.79 1.08
CA CYS A 90 2.60 -9.50 1.80
C CYS A 90 1.66 -10.68 1.63
N LEU A 91 1.32 -11.35 2.72
CA LEU A 91 0.42 -12.49 2.74
C LEU A 91 -0.99 -12.01 3.12
N ILE A 92 -1.96 -12.29 2.25
CA ILE A 92 -3.36 -11.91 2.41
C ILE A 92 -4.27 -13.10 2.13
N THR A 93 -5.45 -13.10 2.74
CA THR A 93 -6.49 -14.11 2.52
C THR A 93 -7.72 -13.46 1.90
N GLU A 94 -8.26 -14.04 0.84
CA GLU A 94 -9.38 -13.46 0.10
C GLU A 94 -10.63 -13.27 0.99
N SER A 95 -10.88 -14.17 1.93
CA SER A 95 -12.05 -14.10 2.83
C SER A 95 -11.96 -13.00 3.89
N GLU A 96 -10.78 -12.41 4.11
CA GLU A 96 -10.57 -11.34 5.09
C GLU A 96 -10.78 -9.94 4.49
N GLY A 97 -10.91 -9.85 3.17
CA GLY A 97 -11.12 -8.58 2.47
C GLY A 97 -12.61 -8.21 2.35
N ALA A 98 -12.93 -6.94 2.60
CA ALA A 98 -14.23 -6.37 2.30
C ALA A 98 -14.31 -5.92 0.82
N GLN A 99 -15.48 -6.03 0.19
CA GLN A 99 -15.64 -5.68 -1.22
C GLN A 99 -15.52 -4.16 -1.41
N LEU A 100 -14.63 -3.74 -2.30
CA LEU A 100 -14.53 -2.36 -2.78
C LEU A 100 -15.29 -2.19 -4.10
N GLN A 101 -15.69 -0.96 -4.40
CA GLN A 101 -16.38 -0.63 -5.65
C GLN A 101 -15.44 0.18 -6.57
N PRO A 102 -15.40 -0.13 -7.88
CA PRO A 102 -14.79 0.77 -8.85
C PRO A 102 -15.47 2.15 -8.80
N GLY A 103 -14.69 3.22 -8.99
CA GLY A 103 -15.17 4.60 -8.89
C GLY A 103 -15.12 5.20 -7.48
N THR A 104 -14.87 4.39 -6.44
CA THR A 104 -14.70 4.91 -5.07
C THR A 104 -13.45 5.78 -4.98
N LYS A 105 -13.59 6.97 -4.38
CA LYS A 105 -12.48 7.90 -4.14
C LYS A 105 -11.71 7.53 -2.88
N VAL A 106 -10.38 7.56 -2.99
CA VAL A 106 -9.47 7.15 -1.92
C VAL A 106 -8.30 8.12 -1.78
N GLU A 107 -7.78 8.20 -0.58
CA GLU A 107 -6.49 8.80 -0.25
C GLU A 107 -5.50 7.67 0.02
N VAL A 108 -4.30 7.73 -0.57
CA VAL A 108 -3.22 6.81 -0.20
C VAL A 108 -2.52 7.37 1.03
N ILE A 109 -2.36 6.53 2.05
CA ILE A 109 -1.79 6.94 3.35
C ILE A 109 -0.52 6.18 3.73
N ASP A 110 -0.25 5.03 3.09
CA ASP A 110 1.01 4.30 3.24
C ASP A 110 1.25 3.33 2.06
N GLU A 111 2.48 2.83 1.93
CA GLU A 111 2.86 1.78 0.99
C GLU A 111 3.55 0.61 1.69
N ALA A 112 3.14 -0.61 1.36
CA ALA A 112 3.78 -1.80 1.90
C ALA A 112 5.17 -1.97 1.28
N ARG A 113 6.16 -2.37 2.08
CA ARG A 113 7.54 -2.60 1.62
C ARG A 113 7.71 -3.86 0.74
N CYS A 114 6.68 -4.69 0.61
CA CYS A 114 6.74 -5.93 -0.14
C CYS A 114 6.59 -5.67 -1.65
N PHE A 115 7.40 -6.36 -2.47
CA PHE A 115 7.28 -6.35 -3.93
C PHE A 115 6.54 -7.58 -4.48
N TYR A 116 6.13 -8.46 -3.58
CA TYR A 116 5.42 -9.69 -3.89
C TYR A 116 4.22 -9.79 -2.96
N VAL A 117 3.04 -10.03 -3.51
CA VAL A 117 1.85 -10.32 -2.73
C VAL A 117 1.49 -11.78 -2.97
N ARG A 118 1.24 -12.54 -1.90
CA ARG A 118 0.74 -13.90 -1.97
C ARG A 118 -0.68 -13.92 -1.43
N LEU A 119 -1.63 -14.23 -2.30
CA LEU A 119 -3.05 -14.30 -1.99
C LEU A 119 -3.47 -15.75 -1.80
N ASN A 120 -4.01 -16.06 -0.63
CA ASN A 120 -4.71 -17.31 -0.36
C ASN A 120 -6.16 -17.15 -0.85
N TYR A 121 -6.47 -17.75 -2.00
CA TYR A 121 -7.81 -17.76 -2.58
C TYR A 121 -8.73 -18.71 -1.82
N LYS A 122 -10.05 -18.47 -1.92
CA LYS A 122 -11.09 -19.35 -1.36
C LYS A 122 -11.08 -20.77 -1.95
N ASP A 123 -10.52 -20.94 -3.15
CA ASP A 123 -10.32 -22.24 -3.79
C ASP A 123 -9.21 -23.09 -3.12
N GLY A 124 -8.51 -22.53 -2.13
CA GLY A 124 -7.43 -23.19 -1.40
C GLY A 124 -6.09 -23.20 -2.12
N ILE A 125 -5.96 -22.56 -3.29
CA ILE A 125 -4.73 -22.52 -4.09
C ILE A 125 -4.11 -21.12 -4.01
N PRO A 126 -3.04 -20.93 -3.22
CA PRO A 126 -2.38 -19.63 -3.12
C PRO A 126 -1.71 -19.23 -4.43
N ARG A 127 -1.83 -17.96 -4.81
CA ARG A 127 -1.17 -17.39 -6.00
C ARG A 127 -0.32 -16.19 -5.60
N SER A 128 0.83 -16.06 -6.25
CA SER A 128 1.77 -14.96 -6.00
C SER A 128 1.80 -14.01 -7.18
N TYR A 129 1.78 -12.72 -6.89
CA TYR A 129 1.81 -11.63 -7.87
C TYR A 129 2.99 -10.70 -7.56
N THR A 130 3.75 -10.33 -8.59
CA THR A 130 4.78 -9.28 -8.46
C THR A 130 4.12 -7.92 -8.61
N THR A 131 3.60 -7.41 -7.50
CA THR A 131 2.91 -6.12 -7.39
C THR A 131 3.12 -5.58 -5.97
N THR A 132 2.87 -4.30 -5.78
CA THR A 132 2.89 -3.62 -4.48
C THR A 132 1.49 -3.51 -3.89
N PHE A 133 1.45 -3.17 -2.61
CA PHE A 133 0.24 -2.99 -1.81
C PHE A 133 0.27 -1.58 -1.22
N ALA A 134 -0.89 -0.91 -1.17
CA ALA A 134 -1.02 0.43 -0.63
C ALA A 134 -2.07 0.44 0.47
N GLN A 135 -1.81 1.18 1.54
CA GLN A 135 -2.83 1.53 2.52
C GLN A 135 -3.59 2.73 1.99
N ILE A 136 -4.92 2.61 2.01
CA ILE A 136 -5.83 3.64 1.56
C ILE A 136 -6.82 4.00 2.66
N ARG A 137 -7.32 5.22 2.59
CA ARG A 137 -8.52 5.69 3.30
C ARG A 137 -9.60 5.96 2.27
N VAL A 138 -10.78 5.35 2.43
CA VAL A 138 -11.96 5.67 1.63
C VAL A 138 -12.47 7.04 2.04
N ILE A 139 -12.54 7.98 1.10
CA ILE A 139 -12.84 9.40 1.42
C ILE A 139 -14.26 9.58 1.97
N GLU A 140 -15.22 8.83 1.45
CA GLU A 140 -16.63 8.96 1.86
C GLU A 140 -16.89 8.42 3.28
N THR A 141 -16.29 7.28 3.63
CA THR A 141 -16.57 6.56 4.88
C THR A 141 -15.50 6.76 5.96
N GLY A 142 -14.31 7.19 5.58
CA GLY A 142 -13.13 7.21 6.46
C GLY A 142 -12.55 5.83 6.76
N GLU A 143 -13.06 4.76 6.14
CA GLU A 143 -12.58 3.41 6.35
C GLU A 143 -11.16 3.24 5.80
N GLU A 144 -10.28 2.66 6.59
CA GLU A 144 -8.88 2.43 6.21
C GLU A 144 -8.58 0.94 6.04
N GLY A 145 -7.71 0.65 5.08
CA GLY A 145 -7.24 -0.70 4.84
C GLY A 145 -6.28 -0.76 3.67
N TRP A 146 -5.91 -1.97 3.29
CA TRP A 146 -4.91 -2.24 2.29
C TRP A 146 -5.55 -2.76 1.01
N THR A 147 -5.02 -2.34 -0.14
CA THR A 147 -5.42 -2.87 -1.44
C THR A 147 -4.27 -2.85 -2.43
N TRP A 148 -4.48 -3.37 -3.64
CA TRP A 148 -3.47 -3.38 -4.69
C TRP A 148 -3.13 -1.94 -5.09
N SER A 149 -1.84 -1.57 -5.12
CA SER A 149 -1.46 -0.23 -5.64
C SER A 149 -1.94 -0.03 -7.09
N LYS A 150 -1.98 -1.11 -7.89
CA LYS A 150 -2.53 -1.13 -9.26
C LYS A 150 -4.04 -0.86 -9.36
N ALA A 151 -4.79 -0.96 -8.25
CA ALA A 151 -6.21 -0.64 -8.21
C ALA A 151 -6.46 0.88 -8.16
N ILE A 152 -5.41 1.70 -7.98
CA ILE A 152 -5.53 3.14 -7.80
C ILE A 152 -5.19 3.82 -9.11
N GLU A 153 -6.14 4.59 -9.64
CA GLU A 153 -5.90 5.58 -10.68
C GLU A 153 -5.74 6.94 -10.01
N PHE A 154 -4.50 7.42 -9.92
CA PHE A 154 -4.20 8.70 -9.27
C PHE A 154 -4.79 9.86 -10.05
N ASP A 155 -5.33 10.83 -9.31
CA ASP A 155 -5.81 12.08 -9.88
C ASP A 155 -4.62 12.84 -10.48
N LYS A 156 -4.82 13.45 -11.65
CA LYS A 156 -3.78 14.30 -12.25
C LYS A 156 -3.60 15.54 -11.39
N GLU A 157 -2.36 15.86 -11.05
CA GLU A 157 -1.98 17.15 -10.46
C GLU A 157 -2.29 18.33 -11.40
#